data_AF-A0A2R6BEJ3-F1
#
_entry.id   AF-A0A2R6BEJ3-F1
#
_cell.length_a   1.000
_cell.length_b   1.000
_cell.length_c   1.000
_cell.angle_alpha   90.00
_cell.angle_beta   90.00
_cell.angle_gamma   90.00
#
_symmetry.space_group_name_H-M   'P 1'
#
loop_
_entity.id
_entity.type
_entity.pdbx_description
1 polymer ?
#
loop_
_entity_poly.entity_id
_entity_poly.type
_entity_poly.pdbx_seq_one_letter_code
_entity_poly.pdbx_strand_id
1 'polypeptide(L)'
;MKKLHISAVGTSLLSNVEANHKQRVKDWGFEGWGKYPAEHEKQKELLSRAKRGDEVFEFALSFIREKGKDASAELSTLLDPAYVKKEDEIRLYPTYTGNSSFAAQVLYVYLKERGYTVQDPSQTRLKKPEVGFEDEFEQTLFSLIDKVGGDIADYSKKGWRVFIHASAGFKAETTFMVIIGSLMGADLILYKHESFQRVVVLPALKLRIEEELLKELEKFKQPVPKSVAEQWMLSPYELTELRDLGYLKETPSGYVLREWIKKYLEKIENKE
;
A
#
# COMPACT_ATOMS: atom_id res chain seq x y z
N MET A 1 -18.22 -17.01 -4.29
CA MET A 1 -17.62 -15.89 -5.03
C MET A 1 -16.22 -15.67 -4.50
N LYS A 2 -15.21 -15.66 -5.37
CA LYS A 2 -13.80 -15.52 -4.97
C LYS A 2 -13.51 -14.08 -4.54
N LYS A 3 -12.54 -13.92 -3.64
CA LYS A 3 -12.09 -12.60 -3.17
C LYS A 3 -10.61 -12.39 -3.43
N LEU A 4 -10.26 -11.13 -3.65
CA LEU A 4 -8.91 -10.63 -3.58
C LEU A 4 -8.71 -9.95 -2.22
N HIS A 5 -7.66 -10.32 -1.50
CA HIS A 5 -7.23 -9.71 -0.25
C HIS A 5 -5.97 -8.89 -0.48
N ILE A 6 -6.05 -7.58 -0.28
CA ILE A 6 -4.96 -6.65 -0.44
C ILE A 6 -4.44 -6.23 0.94
N SER A 7 -3.15 -6.38 1.18
CA SER A 7 -2.49 -5.91 2.41
C SER A 7 -1.21 -5.16 2.07
N ALA A 8 -1.06 -3.94 2.59
CA ALA A 8 0.26 -3.34 2.72
C ALA A 8 1.12 -4.20 3.66
N VAL A 9 2.44 -4.17 3.47
CA VAL A 9 3.39 -4.88 4.33
C VAL A 9 4.26 -3.89 5.09
N GLY A 10 4.08 -3.86 6.40
CA GLY A 10 4.93 -3.12 7.30
C GLY A 10 6.12 -3.95 7.78
N THR A 11 6.60 -3.62 8.97
CA THR A 11 7.76 -4.28 9.59
C THR A 11 7.43 -4.88 10.96
N SER A 12 6.15 -5.12 11.22
CA SER A 12 5.67 -5.67 12.49
C SER A 12 6.25 -7.06 12.77
N LEU A 13 6.39 -7.91 11.75
CA LEU A 13 7.06 -9.21 11.85
C LEU A 13 8.48 -9.08 12.42
N LEU A 14 9.28 -8.19 11.84
CA LEU A 14 10.67 -7.97 12.26
C LEU A 14 10.72 -7.46 13.70
N SER A 15 9.87 -6.49 14.02
CA SER A 15 9.77 -5.93 15.38
C SER A 15 9.39 -6.99 16.42
N ASN A 16 8.45 -7.88 16.08
CA ASN A 16 8.02 -8.96 16.95
C ASN A 16 9.09 -10.05 17.12
N VAL A 17 9.81 -10.40 16.05
CA VAL A 17 10.96 -11.30 16.14
C VAL A 17 12.02 -10.72 17.06
N GLU A 18 12.38 -9.45 16.93
CA GLU A 18 13.37 -8.80 17.79
C GLU A 18 12.91 -8.71 19.25
N ALA A 19 11.63 -8.40 19.48
CA ALA A 19 11.07 -8.35 20.82
C ALA A 19 11.15 -9.70 21.56
N ASN A 20 11.04 -10.83 20.84
CA ASN A 20 11.09 -12.18 21.41
C ASN A 20 12.50 -12.80 21.39
N HIS A 21 13.36 -12.38 20.45
CA HIS A 21 14.67 -13.00 20.19
C HIS A 21 15.77 -11.96 19.99
N LYS A 22 15.81 -10.95 20.87
CA LYS A 22 16.73 -9.81 20.79
C LYS A 22 18.20 -10.20 20.60
N GLN A 23 18.69 -11.17 21.38
CA GLN A 23 20.08 -11.62 21.28
C GLN A 23 20.39 -12.20 19.90
N ARG A 24 19.48 -12.99 19.34
CA ARG A 24 19.66 -13.59 18.00
C ARG A 24 19.73 -12.53 16.91
N VAL A 25 18.83 -11.55 16.96
CA VAL A 25 18.82 -10.41 16.02
C VAL A 25 20.11 -9.59 16.13
N LYS A 26 20.61 -9.42 17.36
CA LYS A 26 21.90 -8.78 17.62
C LYS A 26 23.09 -9.57 17.05
N ASP A 27 23.11 -10.88 17.21
CA ASP A 27 24.19 -11.74 16.69
C ASP A 27 24.30 -11.63 15.15
N TRP A 28 23.19 -11.40 14.46
CA TRP A 28 23.19 -11.14 13.01
C TRP A 28 23.51 -9.68 12.62
N GLY A 29 23.62 -8.76 13.59
CA GLY A 29 23.83 -7.34 13.35
C GLY A 29 22.61 -6.61 12.74
N PHE A 30 21.40 -7.05 13.09
CA PHE A 30 20.14 -6.48 12.61
C PHE A 30 19.32 -5.79 13.72
N GLU A 31 19.98 -5.29 14.77
CA GLU A 31 19.32 -4.56 15.86
C GLU A 31 18.49 -3.39 15.31
N GLY A 32 17.21 -3.32 15.67
CA GLY A 32 16.29 -2.30 15.19
C GLY A 32 15.85 -2.45 13.73
N TRP A 33 16.06 -3.60 13.08
CA TRP A 33 15.70 -3.84 11.66
C TRP A 33 14.25 -3.51 11.27
N GLY A 34 13.31 -3.57 12.20
CA GLY A 34 11.92 -3.17 11.97
C GLY A 34 11.74 -1.66 11.80
N LYS A 35 12.73 -0.86 12.22
CA LYS A 35 12.70 0.61 12.23
C LYS A 35 13.73 1.24 11.31
N TYR A 36 14.46 0.44 10.52
CA TYR A 36 15.45 0.97 9.58
C TYR A 36 14.79 1.97 8.61
N PRO A 37 15.33 3.20 8.50
CA PRO A 37 14.92 4.12 7.45
C PRO A 37 15.34 3.57 6.07
N ALA A 38 14.76 4.12 5.01
CA ALA A 38 14.99 3.65 3.65
C ALA A 38 16.47 3.66 3.21
N GLU A 39 17.26 4.61 3.72
CA GLU A 39 18.67 4.78 3.40
C GLU A 39 19.63 4.04 4.35
N HIS A 40 19.11 3.23 5.27
CA HIS A 40 19.95 2.46 6.19
C HIS A 40 20.84 1.46 5.41
N GLU A 41 22.14 1.39 5.74
CA GLU A 41 23.13 0.59 5.01
C GLU A 41 22.75 -0.91 4.91
N LYS A 42 22.09 -1.44 5.94
CA LYS A 42 21.63 -2.82 6.03
C LYS A 42 20.43 -3.17 5.16
N GLN A 43 19.79 -2.21 4.48
CA GLN A 43 18.62 -2.48 3.63
C GLN A 43 18.94 -3.45 2.48
N LYS A 44 20.10 -3.26 1.82
CA LYS A 44 20.54 -4.16 0.72
C LYS A 44 20.88 -5.55 1.24
N GLU A 45 21.55 -5.63 2.39
CA GLU A 45 21.90 -6.90 3.02
C GLU A 45 20.64 -7.69 3.38
N LEU A 46 19.69 -7.06 4.07
CA LEU A 46 18.44 -7.70 4.49
C LEU A 46 17.62 -8.17 3.28
N LEU A 47 17.55 -7.37 2.21
CA LEU A 47 16.90 -7.79 0.96
C LEU A 47 17.57 -9.02 0.33
N SER A 48 18.91 -9.09 0.32
CA SER A 48 19.65 -10.22 -0.25
C SER A 48 19.41 -11.55 0.49
N ARG A 49 19.03 -11.44 1.77
CA ARG A 49 18.68 -12.56 2.66
C ARG A 49 17.20 -12.96 2.57
N ALA A 50 16.38 -12.26 1.78
CA ALA A 50 14.94 -12.52 1.65
C ALA A 50 14.61 -13.76 0.79
N LYS A 51 15.19 -14.92 1.11
CA LYS A 51 15.05 -16.16 0.35
C LYS A 51 15.20 -17.40 1.24
N ARG A 52 14.56 -18.50 0.81
CA ARG A 52 14.70 -19.83 1.45
C ARG A 52 16.16 -20.26 1.57
N GLY A 53 16.47 -20.96 2.65
CA GLY A 53 17.82 -21.45 2.96
C GLY A 53 18.75 -20.40 3.59
N ASP A 54 18.38 -19.12 3.62
CA ASP A 54 19.07 -18.13 4.46
C ASP A 54 18.66 -18.30 5.93
N GLU A 55 19.64 -18.26 6.84
CA GLU A 55 19.42 -18.48 8.26
C GLU A 55 18.42 -17.48 8.89
N VAL A 56 18.54 -16.20 8.53
CA VAL A 56 17.69 -15.13 9.07
C VAL A 56 16.25 -15.31 8.56
N PHE A 57 16.12 -15.69 7.28
CA PHE A 57 14.83 -15.97 6.65
C PHE A 57 14.12 -17.17 7.28
N GLU A 58 14.82 -18.30 7.41
CA GLU A 58 14.25 -19.52 7.99
C GLU A 58 13.87 -19.34 9.46
N PHE A 59 14.62 -18.52 10.19
CA PHE A 59 14.26 -18.16 11.56
C PHE A 59 12.98 -17.33 11.61
N ALA A 60 12.88 -16.27 10.81
CA ALA A 60 11.66 -15.44 10.75
C ALA A 60 10.45 -16.26 10.34
N LEU A 61 10.61 -17.19 9.39
CA LEU A 61 9.54 -18.11 8.99
C LEU A 61 9.15 -19.08 10.12
N SER A 62 10.13 -19.63 10.83
CA SER A 62 9.88 -20.53 11.97
C SER A 62 9.16 -19.79 13.11
N PHE A 63 9.52 -18.53 13.35
CA PHE A 63 8.81 -17.66 14.29
C PHE A 63 7.34 -17.48 13.90
N ILE A 64 7.02 -17.28 12.61
CA ILE A 64 5.62 -17.25 12.15
C ILE A 64 4.92 -18.59 12.40
N ARG A 65 5.59 -19.72 12.15
CA ARG A 65 5.00 -21.04 12.40
C ARG A 65 4.64 -21.25 13.87
N GLU A 66 5.47 -20.74 14.78
CA GLU A 66 5.22 -20.78 16.23
C GLU A 66 4.12 -19.82 16.68
N LYS A 67 4.21 -18.53 16.31
CA LYS A 67 3.29 -17.48 16.81
C LYS A 67 1.97 -17.39 16.03
N GLY A 68 1.90 -17.95 14.82
CA GLY A 68 0.71 -17.89 13.97
C GLY A 68 0.28 -16.46 13.67
N LYS A 69 -1.00 -16.15 13.91
CA LYS A 69 -1.62 -14.85 13.61
C LYS A 69 -1.01 -13.67 14.38
N ASP A 70 -0.33 -13.94 15.50
CA ASP A 70 0.25 -12.89 16.35
C ASP A 70 1.71 -12.60 15.97
N ALA A 71 2.26 -13.30 14.98
CA ALA A 71 3.60 -13.04 14.47
C ALA A 71 3.71 -11.66 13.80
N SER A 72 2.64 -11.19 13.14
CA SER A 72 2.63 -9.89 12.45
C SER A 72 1.21 -9.32 12.34
N ALA A 73 1.11 -8.00 12.15
CA ALA A 73 -0.16 -7.31 11.94
C ALA A 73 -0.88 -7.79 10.66
N GLU A 74 -0.14 -8.15 9.62
CA GLU A 74 -0.66 -8.71 8.37
C GLU A 74 -1.39 -10.03 8.63
N LEU A 75 -0.71 -10.98 9.28
CA LEU A 75 -1.28 -12.31 9.57
C LEU A 75 -2.45 -12.26 10.54
N SER A 76 -2.48 -11.23 11.38
CA SER A 76 -3.56 -11.02 12.34
C SER A 76 -4.94 -10.87 11.71
N THR A 77 -4.98 -10.47 10.43
CA THR A 77 -6.20 -10.39 9.61
C THR A 77 -6.21 -11.39 8.45
N LEU A 78 -5.05 -11.69 7.84
CA LEU A 78 -4.95 -12.62 6.71
C LEU A 78 -5.20 -14.08 7.09
N LEU A 79 -5.03 -14.43 8.36
CA LEU A 79 -5.33 -15.77 8.87
C LEU A 79 -6.72 -15.88 9.51
N ASP A 80 -7.55 -14.83 9.44
CA ASP A 80 -8.91 -14.90 9.98
C ASP A 80 -9.83 -15.71 9.03
N PRO A 81 -10.26 -16.93 9.43
CA PRO A 81 -11.05 -17.80 8.57
C PRO A 81 -12.48 -17.29 8.35
N ALA A 82 -12.96 -16.30 9.12
CA ALA A 82 -14.25 -15.68 8.87
C ALA A 82 -14.25 -14.90 7.55
N TYR A 83 -13.09 -14.33 7.18
CA TYR A 83 -12.97 -13.45 6.02
C TYR A 83 -12.17 -14.07 4.87
N VAL A 84 -11.07 -14.78 5.17
CA VAL A 84 -10.11 -15.29 4.19
C VAL A 84 -10.25 -16.81 4.02
N LYS A 85 -10.53 -17.25 2.79
CA LYS A 85 -10.64 -18.67 2.41
C LYS A 85 -9.45 -19.10 1.54
N LYS A 86 -9.31 -20.41 1.29
CA LYS A 86 -8.15 -20.95 0.55
C LYS A 86 -8.25 -20.70 -0.96
N GLU A 87 -9.48 -20.63 -1.45
CA GLU A 87 -9.84 -20.30 -2.82
C GLU A 87 -9.71 -18.79 -3.14
N ASP A 88 -9.49 -17.96 -2.12
CA ASP A 88 -9.24 -16.53 -2.27
C ASP A 88 -7.77 -16.27 -2.66
N GLU A 89 -7.50 -15.08 -3.21
CA GLU A 89 -6.15 -14.64 -3.59
C GLU A 89 -5.66 -13.54 -2.66
N ILE A 90 -4.37 -13.58 -2.29
CA ILE A 90 -3.72 -12.57 -1.45
C ILE A 90 -2.66 -11.83 -2.26
N ARG A 91 -2.69 -10.50 -2.17
CA ARG A 91 -1.65 -9.61 -2.68
C ARG A 91 -1.06 -8.77 -1.56
N LEU A 92 0.26 -8.88 -1.43
CA LEU A 92 1.07 -8.17 -0.44
C LEU A 92 1.79 -7.01 -1.14
N TYR A 93 1.70 -5.80 -0.61
CA TYR A 93 2.35 -4.61 -1.16
C TYR A 93 3.42 -4.11 -0.19
N PRO A 94 4.66 -4.62 -0.27
CA PRO A 94 5.77 -4.04 0.46
C PRO A 94 6.19 -2.71 -0.15
N THR A 95 6.76 -1.85 0.69
CA THR A 95 7.44 -0.65 0.23
C THR A 95 8.74 -1.01 -0.50
N TYR A 96 9.41 -0.02 -1.08
CA TYR A 96 10.69 -0.23 -1.74
C TYR A 96 11.85 -0.56 -0.78
N THR A 97 11.64 -0.60 0.54
CA THR A 97 12.72 -0.86 1.50
C THR A 97 13.01 -2.37 1.62
N GLY A 98 14.25 -2.70 1.99
CA GLY A 98 14.70 -4.07 2.17
C GLY A 98 14.01 -4.78 3.32
N ASN A 99 13.75 -4.09 4.44
CA ASN A 99 13.03 -4.66 5.58
C ASN A 99 11.56 -5.01 5.27
N SER A 100 10.80 -4.11 4.64
CA SER A 100 9.43 -4.41 4.20
C SER A 100 9.40 -5.55 3.18
N SER A 101 10.34 -5.54 2.22
CA SER A 101 10.46 -6.59 1.20
C SER A 101 10.83 -7.95 1.81
N PHE A 102 11.73 -7.98 2.79
CA PHE A 102 12.08 -9.19 3.54
C PHE A 102 10.86 -9.75 4.27
N ALA A 103 10.13 -8.91 5.02
CA ALA A 103 8.92 -9.33 5.71
C ALA A 103 7.88 -9.89 4.73
N ALA A 104 7.66 -9.22 3.59
CA ALA A 104 6.73 -9.67 2.57
C ALA A 104 7.10 -11.05 2.01
N GLN A 105 8.38 -11.32 1.77
CA GLN A 105 8.79 -12.64 1.27
C GLN A 105 8.64 -13.75 2.31
N VAL A 106 8.90 -13.49 3.59
CA VAL A 106 8.65 -14.47 4.66
C VAL A 106 7.14 -14.76 4.76
N LEU A 107 6.29 -13.73 4.71
CA LEU A 107 4.84 -13.86 4.70
C LEU A 107 4.34 -14.63 3.47
N TYR A 108 4.85 -14.31 2.28
CA TYR A 108 4.53 -14.99 1.02
C TYR A 108 4.78 -16.49 1.11
N VAL A 109 5.98 -16.88 1.54
CA VAL A 109 6.34 -18.30 1.71
C VAL A 109 5.41 -18.98 2.71
N TYR A 110 5.21 -18.38 3.89
CA TYR A 110 4.34 -18.97 4.91
C TYR A 110 2.91 -19.18 4.42
N LEU A 111 2.31 -18.17 3.79
CA LEU A 111 0.94 -18.23 3.29
C LEU A 111 0.80 -19.26 2.16
N LYS A 112 1.78 -19.33 1.25
CA LYS A 112 1.86 -20.38 0.22
C LYS A 112 1.96 -21.78 0.82
N GLU A 113 2.81 -22.00 1.81
CA GLU A 113 2.94 -23.28 2.54
C GLU A 113 1.63 -23.68 3.23
N ARG A 114 0.85 -22.70 3.68
CA ARG A 114 -0.50 -22.92 4.23
C ARG A 114 -1.56 -23.18 3.15
N GLY A 115 -1.22 -23.17 1.86
CA GLY A 115 -2.14 -23.46 0.76
C GLY A 115 -2.99 -22.28 0.31
N TYR A 116 -2.60 -21.03 0.63
CA TYR A 116 -3.23 -19.85 0.03
C TYR A 116 -2.66 -19.55 -1.36
N THR A 117 -3.48 -18.98 -2.24
CA THR A 117 -2.99 -18.38 -3.48
C THR A 117 -2.43 -16.99 -3.17
N VAL A 118 -1.11 -16.82 -3.30
CA VAL A 118 -0.43 -15.55 -3.06
C VAL A 118 0.41 -15.22 -4.28
N GLN A 119 0.36 -13.96 -4.72
CA GLN A 119 1.28 -13.44 -5.75
C GLN A 119 2.65 -13.15 -5.16
N ASP A 120 3.71 -13.33 -5.94
CA ASP A 120 5.06 -12.98 -5.50
C ASP A 120 5.14 -11.46 -5.22
N PRO A 121 5.46 -11.06 -3.97
CA PRO A 121 5.51 -9.65 -3.59
C PRO A 121 6.59 -8.85 -4.32
N SER A 122 7.54 -9.49 -5.00
CA SER A 122 8.51 -8.82 -5.87
C SER A 122 7.82 -8.02 -7.00
N GLN A 123 6.65 -8.47 -7.46
CA GLN A 123 5.90 -7.84 -8.55
C GLN A 123 5.06 -6.65 -8.08
N THR A 124 4.60 -6.69 -6.82
CA THR A 124 3.72 -5.68 -6.21
C THR A 124 4.48 -4.65 -5.37
N ARG A 125 5.78 -4.84 -5.13
CA ARG A 125 6.66 -3.90 -4.41
C ARG A 125 6.54 -2.47 -4.93
N LEU A 126 6.29 -1.51 -4.04
CA LEU A 126 6.20 -0.09 -4.43
C LEU A 126 7.55 0.41 -4.97
N LYS A 127 7.50 1.36 -5.91
CA LYS A 127 8.71 1.90 -6.54
C LYS A 127 9.51 2.72 -5.53
N LYS A 128 10.85 2.67 -5.63
CA LYS A 128 11.72 3.64 -4.94
C LYS A 128 11.44 5.02 -5.55
N PRO A 129 11.29 6.06 -4.73
CA PRO A 129 11.23 7.41 -5.24
C PRO A 129 12.42 7.75 -6.14
N GLU A 130 12.15 8.34 -7.30
CA GLU A 130 13.18 8.73 -8.26
C GLU A 130 13.90 9.98 -7.77
N VAL A 131 15.22 10.01 -7.93
CA VAL A 131 16.04 11.17 -7.57
C VAL A 131 15.59 12.37 -8.41
N GLY A 132 15.25 13.47 -7.75
CA GLY A 132 14.76 14.69 -8.39
C GLY A 132 13.23 14.78 -8.50
N PHE A 133 12.49 13.78 -8.00
CA PHE A 133 11.08 13.98 -7.73
C PHE A 133 10.92 14.79 -6.44
N GLU A 134 10.22 15.92 -6.53
CA GLU A 134 10.16 16.89 -5.43
C GLU A 134 9.43 16.36 -4.18
N ASP A 135 8.56 15.36 -4.34
CA ASP A 135 7.79 14.77 -3.24
C ASP A 135 7.81 13.23 -3.32
N GLU A 136 8.71 12.61 -2.54
CA GLU A 136 8.86 11.15 -2.43
C GLU A 136 7.57 10.45 -1.95
N PHE A 137 6.79 11.14 -1.11
CA PHE A 137 5.54 10.62 -0.60
C PHE A 137 4.50 10.58 -1.72
N GLU A 138 4.39 11.65 -2.51
CA GLU A 138 3.50 11.67 -3.69
C GLU A 138 3.80 10.53 -4.68
N GLN A 139 5.07 10.17 -4.91
CA GLN A 139 5.41 9.00 -5.74
C GLN A 139 4.94 7.68 -5.13
N THR A 140 5.00 7.57 -3.80
CA THR A 140 4.49 6.39 -3.10
C THR A 140 2.97 6.29 -3.27
N LEU A 141 2.24 7.41 -3.15
CA LEU A 141 0.81 7.50 -3.42
C LEU A 141 0.48 7.10 -4.86
N PHE A 142 1.22 7.65 -5.83
CA PHE A 142 1.13 7.29 -7.23
C PHE A 142 1.30 5.78 -7.44
N SER A 143 2.33 5.17 -6.84
CA SER A 143 2.59 3.74 -6.97
C SER A 143 1.48 2.89 -6.34
N LEU A 144 0.82 3.38 -5.29
CA LEU A 144 -0.35 2.73 -4.70
C LEU A 144 -1.55 2.80 -5.63
N ILE A 145 -1.88 3.96 -6.21
CA ILE A 145 -3.00 4.09 -7.16
C ILE A 145 -2.80 3.15 -8.35
N ASP A 146 -1.60 3.13 -8.93
CA ASP A 146 -1.35 2.33 -10.11
C ASP A 146 -1.49 0.82 -9.82
N LYS A 147 -0.83 0.33 -8.77
CA LYS A 147 -0.80 -1.09 -8.45
C LYS A 147 -2.07 -1.57 -7.75
N VAL A 148 -2.46 -0.93 -6.65
CA VAL A 148 -3.65 -1.32 -5.87
C VAL A 148 -4.92 -0.99 -6.64
N GLY A 149 -5.01 0.20 -7.23
CA GLY A 149 -6.16 0.59 -8.05
C GLY A 149 -6.32 -0.27 -9.30
N GLY A 150 -5.19 -0.62 -9.96
CA GLY A 150 -5.17 -1.58 -11.06
C GLY A 150 -5.73 -2.94 -10.65
N ASP A 151 -5.26 -3.49 -9.53
CA ASP A 151 -5.73 -4.79 -9.05
C ASP A 151 -7.20 -4.77 -8.61
N ILE A 152 -7.66 -3.69 -7.98
CA ILE A 152 -9.09 -3.53 -7.68
C ILE A 152 -9.91 -3.55 -8.98
N ALA A 153 -9.51 -2.79 -10.00
CA ALA A 153 -10.22 -2.72 -11.26
C ALA A 153 -10.23 -4.07 -11.99
N ASP A 154 -9.07 -4.73 -12.10
CA ASP A 154 -8.91 -6.00 -12.81
C ASP A 154 -9.70 -7.14 -12.17
N TYR A 155 -9.71 -7.22 -10.84
CA TYR A 155 -10.45 -8.26 -10.13
C TYR A 155 -11.94 -7.98 -10.08
N SER A 156 -12.34 -6.71 -9.98
CA SER A 156 -13.75 -6.32 -10.09
C SER A 156 -14.31 -6.68 -11.48
N LYS A 157 -13.55 -6.45 -12.56
CA LYS A 157 -13.92 -6.87 -13.93
C LYS A 157 -14.10 -8.38 -14.07
N LYS A 158 -13.38 -9.18 -13.26
CA LYS A 158 -13.53 -10.65 -13.20
C LYS A 158 -14.71 -11.10 -12.33
N GLY A 159 -15.47 -10.18 -11.72
CA GLY A 159 -16.56 -10.49 -10.80
C GLY A 159 -16.10 -10.95 -9.41
N TRP A 160 -14.87 -10.63 -9.01
CA TRP A 160 -14.36 -10.93 -7.68
C TRP A 160 -14.66 -9.77 -6.73
N ARG A 161 -14.80 -10.09 -5.43
CA ARG A 161 -14.83 -9.06 -4.40
C ARG A 161 -13.42 -8.67 -3.98
N VAL A 162 -13.22 -7.42 -3.58
CA VAL A 162 -11.89 -6.93 -3.18
C VAL A 162 -11.92 -6.42 -1.75
N PHE A 163 -11.14 -7.06 -0.87
CA PHE A 163 -11.04 -6.74 0.56
C PHE A 163 -9.68 -6.10 0.86
N ILE A 164 -9.69 -5.00 1.60
CA ILE A 164 -8.46 -4.30 2.01
C ILE A 164 -8.18 -4.57 3.47
N HIS A 165 -6.96 -4.98 3.79
CA HIS A 165 -6.49 -5.21 5.15
C HIS A 165 -5.77 -3.97 5.66
N ALA A 166 -6.40 -3.26 6.59
CA ALA A 166 -5.95 -1.95 7.09
C ALA A 166 -5.20 -2.03 8.44
N SER A 167 -4.76 -3.22 8.86
CA SER A 167 -4.08 -3.41 10.17
C SER A 167 -2.57 -3.23 10.11
N ALA A 168 -2.00 -3.44 8.93
CA ALA A 168 -0.57 -3.45 8.68
C ALA A 168 -0.17 -2.34 7.71
N GLY A 169 1.14 -2.15 7.54
CA GLY A 169 1.71 -1.04 6.77
C GLY A 169 1.90 0.23 7.58
N PHE A 170 2.54 1.23 6.99
CA PHE A 170 2.67 2.54 7.60
C PHE A 170 1.32 3.27 7.57
N LYS A 171 0.98 3.98 8.65
CA LYS A 171 -0.35 4.60 8.82
C LYS A 171 -0.78 5.44 7.62
N ALA A 172 0.12 6.26 7.06
CA ALA A 172 -0.18 7.11 5.92
C ALA A 172 -0.49 6.30 4.65
N GLU A 173 0.35 5.31 4.32
CA GLU A 173 0.17 4.41 3.17
C GLU A 173 -1.12 3.60 3.29
N THR A 174 -1.40 3.03 4.46
CA THR A 174 -2.59 2.22 4.71
C THR A 174 -3.86 3.07 4.67
N THR A 175 -3.81 4.29 5.21
CA THR A 175 -4.93 5.25 5.10
C THR A 175 -5.21 5.57 3.63
N PHE A 176 -4.17 5.84 2.86
CA PHE A 176 -4.34 6.14 1.45
C PHE A 176 -4.82 4.93 0.65
N MET A 177 -4.33 3.73 0.94
CA MET A 177 -4.81 2.48 0.36
C MET A 177 -6.31 2.28 0.62
N VAL A 178 -6.80 2.64 1.81
CA VAL A 178 -8.24 2.62 2.13
C VAL A 178 -9.02 3.66 1.32
N ILE A 179 -8.49 4.88 1.15
CA ILE A 179 -9.11 5.92 0.31
C ILE A 179 -9.19 5.48 -1.14
N ILE A 180 -8.09 4.99 -1.72
CA ILE A 180 -8.05 4.42 -3.08
C ILE A 180 -9.06 3.28 -3.19
N GLY A 181 -9.08 2.38 -2.21
CA GLY A 181 -10.05 1.29 -2.13
C GLY A 181 -11.48 1.77 -2.26
N SER A 182 -11.82 2.76 -1.45
CA SER A 182 -13.15 3.37 -1.38
C SER A 182 -13.55 4.05 -2.70
N LEU A 183 -12.61 4.76 -3.33
CA LEU A 183 -12.80 5.39 -4.65
C LEU A 183 -12.89 4.37 -5.80
N MET A 184 -12.09 3.30 -5.74
CA MET A 184 -11.96 2.32 -6.83
C MET A 184 -12.96 1.17 -6.75
N GLY A 185 -13.70 1.08 -5.65
CA GLY A 185 -14.83 0.16 -5.50
C GLY A 185 -14.56 -1.08 -4.64
N ALA A 186 -13.54 -1.09 -3.79
CA ALA A 186 -13.29 -2.15 -2.82
C ALA A 186 -14.55 -2.46 -1.97
N ASP A 187 -14.76 -3.73 -1.66
CA ASP A 187 -15.98 -4.25 -1.05
C ASP A 187 -16.01 -4.14 0.47
N LEU A 188 -14.88 -4.42 1.12
CA LEU A 188 -14.75 -4.42 2.58
C LEU A 188 -13.37 -3.95 2.98
N ILE A 189 -13.29 -3.32 4.15
CA ILE A 189 -12.04 -2.97 4.81
C ILE A 189 -11.99 -3.75 6.13
N LEU A 190 -10.92 -4.49 6.35
CA LEU A 190 -10.71 -5.35 7.51
C LEU A 190 -9.61 -4.78 8.40
N TYR A 191 -9.90 -4.67 9.69
CA TYR A 191 -8.97 -4.12 10.67
C TYR A 191 -9.00 -4.95 11.95
N LYS A 192 -7.84 -5.36 12.50
CA LYS A 192 -7.76 -5.97 13.83
C LYS A 192 -7.70 -4.84 14.85
N HIS A 193 -8.76 -4.70 15.63
CA HIS A 193 -8.80 -3.70 16.68
C HIS A 193 -7.97 -4.14 17.89
N GLU A 194 -7.01 -3.32 18.31
CA GLU A 194 -6.07 -3.66 19.38
C GLU A 194 -6.77 -3.97 20.73
N SER A 195 -7.77 -3.20 21.12
CA SER A 195 -8.48 -3.45 22.39
C SER A 195 -9.40 -4.67 22.36
N PHE A 196 -9.98 -5.01 21.21
CA PHE A 196 -10.97 -6.09 21.09
C PHE A 196 -10.33 -7.41 20.64
N GLN A 197 -9.08 -7.37 20.18
CA GLN A 197 -8.31 -8.52 19.71
C GLN A 197 -9.03 -9.36 18.65
N ARG A 198 -9.92 -8.73 17.87
CA ARG A 198 -10.70 -9.34 16.79
C ARG A 198 -10.68 -8.48 15.54
N VAL A 199 -10.87 -9.12 14.39
CA VAL A 199 -11.07 -8.43 13.13
C VAL A 199 -12.46 -7.79 13.13
N VAL A 200 -12.50 -6.51 12.78
CA VAL A 200 -13.71 -5.73 12.55
C VAL A 200 -13.77 -5.33 11.08
N VAL A 201 -14.99 -5.14 10.61
CA VAL A 201 -15.26 -4.62 9.27
C VAL A 201 -15.49 -3.12 9.40
N LEU A 202 -14.66 -2.33 8.73
CA LEU A 202 -14.90 -0.89 8.57
C LEU A 202 -15.82 -0.67 7.36
N PRO A 203 -16.71 0.33 7.40
CA PRO A 203 -17.53 0.68 6.24
C PRO A 203 -16.65 1.03 5.03
N ALA A 204 -16.76 0.24 3.96
CA ALA A 204 -16.15 0.57 2.67
C ALA A 204 -17.08 1.52 1.91
N LEU A 205 -16.94 2.82 2.20
CA LEU A 205 -17.73 3.86 1.54
C LEU A 205 -17.44 3.84 0.03
N LYS A 206 -18.49 3.85 -0.79
CA LYS A 206 -18.34 3.98 -2.25
C LYS A 206 -18.18 5.45 -2.58
N LEU A 207 -16.94 5.93 -2.46
CA LEU A 207 -16.59 7.32 -2.68
C LEU A 207 -16.48 7.61 -4.18
N ARG A 208 -16.74 8.86 -4.54
CA ARG A 208 -16.46 9.43 -5.86
C ARG A 208 -15.92 10.84 -5.65
N ILE A 209 -15.03 11.27 -6.53
CA ILE A 209 -14.66 12.69 -6.62
C ILE A 209 -15.84 13.42 -7.28
N GLU A 210 -16.18 14.59 -6.76
CA GLU A 210 -17.27 15.43 -7.29
C GLU A 210 -17.09 15.73 -8.78
N GLU A 211 -18.16 15.66 -9.56
CA GLU A 211 -18.08 15.84 -11.01
C GLU A 211 -17.65 17.25 -11.40
N GLU A 212 -18.09 18.26 -10.66
CA GLU A 212 -17.67 19.66 -10.83
C GLU A 212 -16.17 19.80 -10.61
N LEU A 213 -15.63 19.20 -9.55
CA LEU A 213 -14.19 19.20 -9.28
C LEU A 213 -13.43 18.54 -10.42
N LEU A 214 -13.88 17.38 -10.90
CA LEU A 214 -13.24 16.68 -12.02
C LEU A 214 -13.21 17.55 -13.27
N LYS A 215 -14.31 18.22 -13.62
CA LYS A 215 -14.39 19.15 -14.77
C LYS A 215 -13.40 20.31 -14.66
N GLU A 216 -13.18 20.82 -13.44
CA GLU A 216 -12.19 21.88 -13.22
C GLU A 216 -10.75 21.35 -13.31
N LEU A 217 -10.48 20.16 -12.78
CA LEU A 217 -9.16 19.52 -12.84
C LEU A 217 -8.77 19.11 -14.27
N GLU A 218 -9.74 18.71 -15.09
CA GLU A 218 -9.56 18.39 -16.52
C GLU A 218 -8.87 19.52 -17.30
N LYS A 219 -9.13 20.78 -16.93
CA LYS A 219 -8.50 21.96 -17.56
C LYS A 219 -6.97 21.98 -17.37
N PHE A 220 -6.46 21.29 -16.36
CA PHE A 220 -5.03 21.19 -16.02
C PHE A 220 -4.39 19.86 -16.46
N LYS A 221 -5.06 19.07 -17.33
CA LYS A 221 -4.47 17.85 -17.93
C LYS A 221 -3.11 18.11 -18.57
N GLN A 222 -2.94 19.29 -19.15
CA GLN A 222 -1.65 19.80 -19.63
C GLN A 222 -1.18 20.95 -18.73
N PRO A 223 0.15 21.19 -18.62
CA PRO A 223 0.67 22.34 -17.89
C PRO A 223 0.06 23.66 -18.37
N VAL A 224 -0.44 24.48 -17.45
CA VAL A 224 -1.13 25.75 -17.74
C VAL A 224 -0.30 26.93 -17.24
N PRO A 225 0.09 27.90 -18.08
CA PRO A 225 0.82 29.09 -17.64
C PRO A 225 0.07 29.89 -16.57
N LYS A 226 0.80 30.52 -15.63
CA LYS A 226 0.18 31.27 -14.51
C LYS A 226 -0.79 32.35 -15.00
N SER A 227 -0.36 33.16 -15.96
CA SER A 227 -1.18 34.23 -16.54
C SER A 227 -2.47 33.74 -17.20
N VAL A 228 -2.50 32.49 -17.66
CA VAL A 228 -3.69 31.86 -18.24
C VAL A 228 -4.58 31.30 -17.13
N ALA A 229 -4.00 30.55 -16.19
CA ALA A 229 -4.74 29.95 -15.08
C ALA A 229 -5.43 31.01 -14.19
N GLU A 230 -4.77 32.15 -13.96
CA GLU A 230 -5.30 33.27 -13.16
C GLU A 230 -6.49 33.97 -13.83
N GLN A 231 -6.68 33.81 -15.15
CA GLN A 231 -7.85 34.33 -15.87
C GLN A 231 -9.04 33.36 -15.85
N TRP A 232 -8.83 32.12 -15.42
CA TRP A 232 -9.90 31.14 -15.36
C TRP A 232 -10.80 31.40 -14.16
N MET A 233 -12.07 31.67 -14.43
CA MET A 233 -13.12 31.62 -13.42
C MET A 233 -13.50 30.15 -13.19
N LEU A 234 -12.72 29.49 -12.33
CA LEU A 234 -13.06 28.17 -11.83
C LEU A 234 -14.29 28.30 -10.92
N SER A 235 -15.23 27.37 -11.00
CA SER A 235 -16.45 27.37 -10.19
C SER A 235 -16.89 25.94 -9.92
N PRO A 236 -17.20 25.55 -8.68
CA PRO A 236 -17.28 26.39 -7.47
C PRO A 236 -15.93 26.69 -6.78
N TYR A 237 -14.83 26.18 -7.33
CA TYR A 237 -13.50 26.20 -6.71
C TYR A 237 -12.68 27.42 -7.12
N GLU A 238 -11.72 27.82 -6.29
CA GLU A 238 -10.68 28.78 -6.66
C GLU A 238 -9.34 28.08 -6.98
N LEU A 239 -8.47 28.72 -7.78
CA LEU A 239 -7.16 28.16 -8.14
C LEU A 239 -6.28 27.91 -6.90
N THR A 240 -6.32 28.82 -5.94
CA THR A 240 -5.64 28.72 -4.64
C THR A 240 -6.16 27.55 -3.84
N GLU A 241 -7.47 27.35 -3.81
CA GLU A 241 -8.11 26.22 -3.13
C GLU A 241 -7.67 24.88 -3.74
N LEU A 242 -7.70 24.74 -5.08
CA LEU A 242 -7.26 23.51 -5.75
C LEU A 242 -5.77 23.19 -5.49
N ARG A 243 -4.93 24.21 -5.33
CA ARG A 243 -3.53 24.04 -4.93
C ARG A 243 -3.42 23.61 -3.46
N ASP A 244 -4.13 24.27 -2.56
CA ASP A 244 -4.05 24.03 -1.12
C ASP A 244 -4.64 22.66 -0.73
N LEU A 245 -5.64 22.18 -1.47
CA LEU A 245 -6.16 20.82 -1.39
C LEU A 245 -5.22 19.76 -1.99
N GLY A 246 -4.12 20.17 -2.64
CA GLY A 246 -3.11 19.28 -3.17
C GLY A 246 -3.49 18.62 -4.49
N TYR A 247 -4.41 19.19 -5.27
CA TYR A 247 -4.72 18.72 -6.62
C TYR A 247 -3.79 19.31 -7.68
N LEU A 248 -3.39 20.57 -7.47
CA LEU A 248 -2.47 21.28 -8.33
C LEU A 248 -1.12 21.50 -7.64
N LYS A 249 -0.07 21.57 -8.47
CA LYS A 249 1.26 22.00 -8.10
C LYS A 249 1.61 23.24 -8.90
N GLU A 250 2.06 24.27 -8.20
CA GLU A 250 2.60 25.48 -8.80
C GLU A 250 4.07 25.25 -9.18
N THR A 251 4.43 25.60 -10.41
CA THR A 251 5.79 25.54 -10.95
C THR A 251 6.23 26.95 -11.37
N PRO A 252 7.52 27.17 -11.69
CA PRO A 252 7.97 28.45 -12.24
C PRO A 252 7.23 28.84 -13.54
N SER A 253 6.79 27.85 -14.33
CA SER A 253 6.12 28.06 -15.61
C SER A 253 4.60 28.13 -15.53
N GLY A 254 3.97 27.74 -14.41
CA GLY A 254 2.52 27.61 -14.36
C GLY A 254 1.99 26.71 -13.27
N TYR A 255 0.88 26.04 -13.57
CA TYR A 255 0.23 25.04 -12.73
C TYR A 255 0.16 23.71 -13.47
N VAL A 256 0.39 22.62 -12.74
CA VAL A 256 0.27 21.25 -13.24
C VAL A 256 -0.59 20.43 -12.29
N LEU A 257 -1.36 19.47 -12.80
CA LEU A 257 -1.96 18.45 -11.95
C LEU A 257 -0.87 17.66 -11.22
N ARG A 258 -1.14 17.33 -9.96
CA ARG A 258 -0.36 16.35 -9.20
C ARG A 258 -0.51 14.95 -9.81
N GLU A 259 0.56 14.15 -9.74
CA GLU A 259 0.65 12.88 -10.46
C GLU A 259 -0.37 11.85 -9.98
N TRP A 260 -0.70 11.87 -8.68
CA TRP A 260 -1.70 10.98 -8.11
C TRP A 260 -3.11 11.24 -8.70
N ILE A 261 -3.48 12.50 -8.96
CA ILE A 261 -4.75 12.85 -9.62
C ILE A 261 -4.73 12.42 -11.08
N LYS A 262 -3.64 12.68 -11.81
CA LYS A 262 -3.52 12.26 -13.21
C LYS A 262 -3.79 10.76 -13.34
N LYS A 263 -3.17 9.95 -12.48
CA LYS A 263 -3.41 8.49 -12.49
C LYS A 263 -4.81 8.09 -12.07
N TYR A 264 -5.41 8.79 -11.12
CA TYR A 264 -6.81 8.56 -10.78
C TYR A 264 -7.70 8.76 -12.01
N LEU A 265 -7.56 9.91 -12.70
CA LEU A 265 -8.30 10.25 -13.92
C LEU A 265 -8.13 9.18 -15.01
N GLU A 266 -6.88 8.80 -15.32
CA GLU A 266 -6.60 7.75 -16.30
C GLU A 266 -7.31 6.41 -15.96
N LYS A 267 -7.37 6.03 -14.67
CA LYS A 267 -7.98 4.74 -14.27
C LYS A 267 -9.50 4.78 -14.33
N ILE A 268 -10.14 5.93 -14.15
CA ILE A 268 -11.60 6.06 -14.24
C ILE A 268 -12.08 6.20 -15.69
N GLU A 269 -11.32 6.87 -16.56
CA GLU A 269 -11.65 6.97 -17.99
C GLU A 269 -11.65 5.58 -18.67
N ASN A 270 -10.80 4.66 -18.21
CA ASN A 270 -10.73 3.27 -18.69
C ASN A 270 -11.83 2.33 -18.11
N LYS A 271 -12.77 2.86 -17.32
CA LYS A 271 -13.92 2.12 -16.78
C LYS A 271 -15.23 2.38 -17.54
N GLU A 272 -15.30 3.45 -18.35
CA GLU A 272 -16.39 3.73 -19.29
C GLU A 272 -16.17 3.02 -20.63
#